data_AF-A0A3M9Z4P7-F1
#
_entry.id   AF-A0A3M9Z4P7-F1
#
_cell.length_a   1.000
_cell.length_b   1.000
_cell.length_c   1.000
_cell.angle_alpha   90.00
_cell.angle_beta   90.00
_cell.angle_gamma   90.00
#
_symmetry.space_group_name_H-M   'P 1'
#
loop_
_entity.id
_entity.type
_entity.pdbx_description
1 polymer ?
#
loop_
_entity_poly.entity_id
_entity_poly.type
_entity_poly.pdbx_seq_one_letter_code
_entity_poly.pdbx_strand_id
1 'polypeptide(L)'
;MHVFSMNHLLVKIGVVGLAIISVLLAGCHPGLANRLLSSEATPYEQRLVHNPDGIGKFYLGREIAQVMGHQGAAWLERPSRRVEEQPDQVVKALNLQPTDVVADIGAGSGYFSFRLSSYLPQGKVFAVDVQPEMIEILNFLKQENRAENVEPILGSETDPHLPANRVDLALMVDAYHEFAYPQEMMQQIVAALRPGGRVVLVEYRGENPFVPIKALHKMTQRQVRKEMGAAGLIWQETQNFLPQQHLMIFQKPA
;
A
#
# COMPACT_ATOMS: atom_id res chain seq x y z
N MET A 1 41.14 -4.79 -63.57
CA MET A 1 42.43 -4.29 -64.11
C MET A 1 42.39 -2.78 -63.91
N HIS A 2 43.14 -2.12 -63.04
CA HIS A 2 44.50 -2.32 -62.57
C HIS A 2 44.64 -1.99 -61.07
N VAL A 3 45.57 -2.68 -60.44
CA VAL A 3 46.11 -2.52 -59.07
C VAL A 3 47.29 -1.53 -59.09
N PHE A 4 47.73 -1.12 -57.89
CA PHE A 4 49.02 -0.51 -57.45
C PHE A 4 48.87 0.94 -56.94
N SER A 5 49.48 1.41 -55.86
CA SER A 5 50.21 0.85 -54.70
C SER A 5 50.62 2.05 -53.84
N MET A 6 50.73 1.83 -52.52
CA MET A 6 51.44 2.66 -51.54
C MET A 6 52.88 3.02 -51.96
N ASN A 7 53.41 4.21 -51.60
CA ASN A 7 54.24 4.42 -50.39
C ASN A 7 54.94 5.81 -50.30
N HIS A 8 55.13 6.25 -49.04
CA HIS A 8 56.16 7.12 -48.47
C HIS A 8 56.30 8.62 -48.85
N LEU A 9 56.09 9.49 -47.85
CA LEU A 9 57.09 10.52 -47.51
C LEU A 9 57.08 10.82 -46.00
N LEU A 10 58.27 10.86 -45.42
CA LEU A 10 58.60 10.99 -44.01
C LEU A 10 59.43 12.28 -43.80
N VAL A 11 59.35 12.85 -42.58
CA VAL A 11 60.33 13.71 -41.89
C VAL A 11 60.24 15.25 -42.05
N LYS A 12 59.95 15.93 -40.92
CA LYS A 12 60.74 17.00 -40.25
C LYS A 12 60.06 17.34 -38.92
N ILE A 13 60.48 16.73 -37.79
CA ILE A 13 61.39 17.27 -36.75
C ILE A 13 60.86 18.56 -36.10
N GLY A 14 60.43 18.43 -34.83
CA GLY A 14 60.21 19.51 -33.87
C GLY A 14 60.29 18.93 -32.45
N VAL A 15 61.47 18.97 -31.85
CA VAL A 15 61.78 18.57 -30.47
C VAL A 15 61.64 19.79 -29.57
N VAL A 16 60.74 19.76 -28.57
CA VAL A 16 60.83 20.39 -27.23
C VAL A 16 59.71 19.72 -26.40
N GLY A 17 59.96 18.83 -25.44
CA GLY A 17 60.54 19.10 -24.12
C GLY A 17 59.78 18.22 -23.12
N LEU A 18 60.48 17.23 -22.56
CA LEU A 18 59.97 16.27 -21.58
C LEU A 18 59.91 16.96 -20.20
N ALA A 19 58.72 17.07 -19.58
CA ALA A 19 58.60 17.35 -18.16
C ALA A 19 58.06 16.10 -17.46
N ILE A 20 58.98 15.38 -16.83
CA ILE A 20 58.71 14.24 -15.95
C ILE A 20 58.10 14.79 -14.66
N ILE A 21 56.85 14.44 -14.36
CA ILE A 21 56.34 14.44 -12.99
C ILE A 21 55.90 13.01 -12.67
N SER A 22 56.89 12.25 -12.20
CA SER A 22 56.70 11.03 -11.44
C SER A 22 56.28 11.40 -10.01
N VAL A 23 55.00 11.26 -9.67
CA VAL A 23 54.55 11.18 -8.28
C VAL A 23 53.68 9.93 -8.11
N LEU A 24 54.36 8.88 -7.64
CA LEU A 24 53.93 7.92 -6.64
C LEU A 24 52.47 7.44 -6.68
N LEU A 25 52.33 6.24 -7.24
CA LEU A 25 51.43 5.20 -6.73
C LEU A 25 51.71 4.94 -5.25
N ALA A 26 50.85 5.44 -4.35
CA ALA A 26 50.72 4.90 -3.00
C ALA A 26 49.31 5.21 -2.47
N GLY A 27 48.47 4.17 -2.40
CA GLY A 27 47.27 4.19 -1.55
C GLY A 27 45.91 4.24 -2.25
N CYS A 28 45.68 3.48 -3.33
CA CYS A 28 44.30 3.06 -3.63
C CYS A 28 43.86 2.09 -2.54
N HIS A 29 43.24 2.61 -1.47
CA HIS A 29 42.46 1.80 -0.54
C HIS A 29 41.33 1.12 -1.34
N PRO A 30 41.18 -0.22 -1.28
CA PRO A 30 40.07 -0.91 -1.96
C PRO A 30 38.68 -0.58 -1.34
N GLY A 31 38.62 0.29 -0.34
CA GLY A 31 37.39 0.69 0.36
C GLY A 31 36.58 1.84 -0.27
N LEU A 32 37.07 2.49 -1.33
CA LEU A 32 36.37 3.62 -1.97
C LEU A 32 35.58 3.24 -3.23
N ALA A 33 35.91 2.12 -3.89
CA ALA A 33 35.18 1.63 -5.06
C ALA A 33 33.87 0.91 -4.71
N ASN A 34 33.69 0.48 -3.45
CA ASN A 34 32.52 -0.29 -3.01
C ASN A 34 31.47 0.53 -2.24
N ARG A 35 31.60 1.86 -2.20
CA ARG A 35 30.66 2.77 -1.50
C ARG A 35 29.64 3.48 -2.40
N LEU A 36 29.60 3.15 -3.69
CA LEU A 36 28.74 3.84 -4.67
C LEU A 36 27.58 3.00 -5.23
N LEU A 37 27.33 1.79 -4.71
CA LEU A 37 26.14 0.99 -5.10
C LEU A 37 25.53 0.28 -3.88
N SER A 38 25.10 1.07 -2.91
CA SER A 38 24.00 0.68 -2.04
C SER A 38 23.08 1.89 -1.85
N SER A 39 22.56 2.45 -2.96
CA SER A 39 21.24 3.07 -2.86
C SER A 39 20.32 1.90 -2.59
N GLU A 40 19.74 1.80 -1.39
CA GLU A 40 18.61 0.91 -1.21
C GLU A 40 17.59 1.30 -2.27
N ALA A 41 17.41 0.43 -3.27
CA ALA A 41 16.42 0.66 -4.30
C ALA A 41 15.08 0.82 -3.56
N THR A 42 14.43 1.96 -3.72
CA THR A 42 13.12 2.16 -3.14
C THR A 42 12.20 1.05 -3.67
N PRO A 43 11.22 0.55 -2.89
CA PRO A 43 10.32 -0.50 -3.39
C PRO A 43 9.32 0.04 -4.43
N TYR A 44 9.52 1.29 -4.87
CA TYR A 44 8.66 2.03 -5.77
C TYR A 44 9.30 2.18 -7.15
N GLU A 45 8.49 2.03 -8.20
CA GLU A 45 8.87 2.37 -9.57
C GLU A 45 7.85 3.35 -10.14
N GLN A 46 8.30 4.40 -10.82
CA GLN A 46 7.42 5.26 -11.63
C GLN A 46 7.56 4.85 -13.10
N ARG A 47 6.45 4.61 -13.79
CA ARG A 47 6.43 4.27 -15.22
C ARG A 47 5.65 5.30 -16.01
N LEU A 48 6.22 5.74 -17.13
CA LEU A 48 5.57 6.69 -18.05
C LEU A 48 4.41 6.04 -18.81
N VAL A 49 4.59 4.78 -19.23
CA VAL A 49 3.54 3.98 -19.88
C VAL A 49 2.97 3.04 -18.82
N HIS A 50 1.72 3.28 -18.47
CA HIS A 50 1.03 2.58 -17.38
C HIS A 50 -0.47 2.48 -17.66
N ASN A 51 -1.22 1.79 -16.80
CA ASN A 51 -2.66 1.60 -16.99
C ASN A 51 -3.43 2.92 -16.74
N PRO A 52 -4.41 3.29 -17.59
CA PRO A 52 -5.22 4.50 -17.38
C PRO A 52 -5.99 4.56 -16.05
N ASP A 53 -6.31 3.41 -15.45
CA ASP A 53 -6.97 3.31 -14.13
C ASP A 53 -5.97 3.38 -12.95
N GLY A 54 -4.68 3.54 -13.22
CA GLY A 54 -3.61 3.63 -12.24
C GLY A 54 -2.99 5.02 -12.17
N ILE A 55 -2.08 5.19 -11.21
CA ILE A 55 -1.34 6.45 -11.00
C ILE A 55 0.10 6.41 -11.56
N GLY A 56 0.45 5.35 -12.29
CA GLY A 56 1.79 5.14 -12.85
C GLY A 56 2.88 4.82 -11.84
N LYS A 57 2.54 4.77 -10.55
CA LYS A 57 3.39 4.35 -9.44
C LYS A 57 3.16 2.87 -9.16
N PHE A 58 4.25 2.12 -9.05
CA PHE A 58 4.25 0.70 -8.76
C PHE A 58 4.88 0.45 -7.40
N TYR A 59 4.28 -0.42 -6.59
CA TYR A 59 4.84 -0.89 -5.33
C TYR A 59 5.06 -2.40 -5.41
N LEU A 60 6.30 -2.84 -5.20
CA LEU A 60 6.69 -4.25 -5.28
C LEU A 60 6.20 -4.96 -6.57
N GLY A 61 6.14 -4.22 -7.67
CA GLY A 61 5.75 -4.71 -9.00
C GLY A 61 4.24 -4.66 -9.31
N ARG A 62 3.39 -4.22 -8.37
CA ARG A 62 1.96 -3.96 -8.60
C ARG A 62 1.75 -2.47 -8.89
N GLU A 63 0.97 -2.14 -9.91
CA GLU A 63 0.54 -0.76 -10.15
C GLU A 63 -0.52 -0.33 -9.12
N ILE A 64 -0.38 0.89 -8.60
CA ILE A 64 -1.35 1.47 -7.65
C ILE A 64 -2.53 2.05 -8.44
N ALA A 65 -3.74 1.73 -7.97
CA ALA A 65 -4.99 2.22 -8.55
C ALA A 65 -5.21 3.71 -8.25
N GLN A 66 -6.02 4.37 -9.07
CA GLN A 66 -6.59 5.67 -8.70
C GLN A 66 -7.55 5.53 -7.52
N VAL A 67 -7.60 6.56 -6.68
CA VAL A 67 -8.53 6.61 -5.54
C VAL A 67 -9.96 6.83 -6.02
N MET A 68 -10.94 6.15 -5.42
CA MET A 68 -12.35 6.52 -5.56
C MET A 68 -12.62 7.83 -4.82
N GLY A 69 -12.81 8.91 -5.56
CA GLY A 69 -13.16 10.22 -4.99
C GLY A 69 -14.48 10.20 -4.22
N HIS A 70 -14.64 11.14 -3.28
CA HIS A 70 -15.81 11.28 -2.41
C HIS A 70 -17.15 11.39 -3.16
N GLN A 71 -17.14 11.80 -4.42
CA GLN A 71 -18.31 11.82 -5.30
C GLN A 71 -18.90 10.42 -5.53
N GLY A 72 -18.09 9.37 -5.33
CA GLY A 72 -18.48 7.97 -5.38
C GLY A 72 -19.12 7.43 -4.09
N ALA A 73 -19.25 8.21 -3.02
CA ALA A 73 -19.72 7.70 -1.71
C ALA A 73 -21.04 6.90 -1.79
N ALA A 74 -21.99 7.31 -2.63
CA ALA A 74 -23.26 6.58 -2.80
C ALA A 74 -23.08 5.15 -3.35
N TRP A 75 -22.00 4.87 -4.11
CA TRP A 75 -21.67 3.54 -4.58
C TRP A 75 -21.26 2.59 -3.43
N LEU A 76 -20.64 3.13 -2.38
CA LEU A 76 -20.24 2.36 -1.19
C LEU A 76 -21.45 1.84 -0.41
N GLU A 77 -22.58 2.53 -0.52
CA GLU A 77 -23.85 2.24 0.16
C GLU A 77 -24.85 1.45 -0.70
N ARG A 78 -24.50 1.13 -1.95
CA ARG A 78 -25.43 0.51 -2.90
C ARG A 78 -26.07 -0.78 -2.33
N PRO A 79 -27.39 -1.01 -2.50
CA PRO A 79 -28.06 -2.15 -1.88
C PRO A 79 -27.51 -3.52 -2.29
N SER A 80 -27.02 -3.66 -3.54
CA SER A 80 -26.48 -4.91 -4.07
C SER A 80 -25.25 -5.40 -3.29
N ARG A 81 -24.51 -4.48 -2.65
CA ARG A 81 -23.33 -4.76 -1.83
C ARG A 81 -23.60 -5.77 -0.72
N ARG A 82 -24.82 -5.77 -0.16
CA ARG A 82 -25.22 -6.73 0.88
C ARG A 82 -25.19 -8.18 0.39
N VAL A 83 -25.48 -8.41 -0.90
CA VAL A 83 -25.48 -9.75 -1.51
C VAL A 83 -24.11 -10.07 -2.11
N GLU A 84 -23.49 -9.09 -2.77
CA GLU A 84 -22.23 -9.24 -3.51
C GLU A 84 -21.01 -9.39 -2.58
N GLU A 85 -20.97 -8.60 -1.51
CA GLU A 85 -19.80 -8.46 -0.61
C GLU A 85 -20.08 -8.97 0.81
N GLN A 86 -21.35 -9.26 1.15
CA GLN A 86 -21.77 -9.83 2.44
C GLN A 86 -21.10 -9.19 3.67
N PRO A 87 -21.20 -7.86 3.85
CA PRO A 87 -20.49 -7.12 4.90
C PRO A 87 -20.83 -7.61 6.32
N ASP A 88 -22.06 -8.06 6.55
CA ASP A 88 -22.48 -8.60 7.84
C ASP A 88 -21.75 -9.92 8.18
N GLN A 89 -21.37 -10.71 7.16
CA GLN A 89 -20.57 -11.93 7.33
C GLN A 89 -19.09 -11.59 7.52
N VAL A 90 -18.58 -10.56 6.85
CA VAL A 90 -17.22 -10.03 7.09
C VAL A 90 -17.06 -9.67 8.57
N VAL A 91 -17.93 -8.83 9.12
CA VAL A 91 -17.83 -8.38 10.53
C VAL A 91 -17.90 -9.56 11.50
N LYS A 92 -18.75 -10.55 11.25
CA LYS A 92 -18.82 -11.78 12.05
C LYS A 92 -17.52 -12.58 12.01
N ALA A 93 -16.91 -12.71 10.83
CA ALA A 93 -15.66 -13.45 10.64
C ALA A 93 -14.45 -12.80 11.36
N LEU A 94 -14.53 -11.52 11.70
CA LEU A 94 -13.47 -10.84 12.46
C LEU A 94 -13.32 -11.37 13.89
N ASN A 95 -14.36 -12.01 14.44
CA ASN A 95 -14.39 -12.56 15.81
C ASN A 95 -14.00 -11.51 16.88
N LEU A 96 -14.60 -10.33 16.78
CA LEU A 96 -14.33 -9.19 17.65
C LEU A 96 -14.83 -9.43 19.08
N GLN A 97 -14.07 -8.94 20.04
CA GLN A 97 -14.51 -8.83 21.43
C GLN A 97 -15.18 -7.47 21.67
N PRO A 98 -16.17 -7.37 22.59
CA PRO A 98 -16.88 -6.12 22.86
C PRO A 98 -16.02 -4.92 23.27
N THR A 99 -14.77 -5.17 23.68
CA THR A 99 -13.78 -4.19 24.14
C THR A 99 -12.71 -3.87 23.10
N ASP A 100 -12.73 -4.52 21.94
CA ASP A 100 -11.68 -4.33 20.92
C ASP A 100 -11.68 -2.89 20.40
N VAL A 101 -10.47 -2.42 20.07
CA VAL A 101 -10.25 -1.17 19.34
C VAL A 101 -9.94 -1.52 17.89
N VAL A 102 -10.85 -1.15 16.99
CA VAL A 102 -10.75 -1.46 15.56
C VAL A 102 -10.48 -0.19 14.77
N ALA A 103 -9.56 -0.25 13.80
CA ALA A 103 -9.38 0.81 12.82
C ALA A 103 -9.98 0.36 11.48
N ASP A 104 -10.93 1.11 10.95
CA ASP A 104 -11.48 0.97 9.59
C ASP A 104 -10.71 1.95 8.69
N ILE A 105 -9.74 1.43 7.94
CA ILE A 105 -8.83 2.25 7.10
C ILE A 105 -9.39 2.34 5.69
N GLY A 106 -9.57 3.57 5.19
CA GLY A 106 -10.34 3.83 3.96
C GLY A 106 -11.83 3.71 4.24
N ALA A 107 -12.29 4.28 5.37
CA ALA A 107 -13.65 4.10 5.88
C ALA A 107 -14.73 4.63 4.91
N GLY A 108 -14.41 5.59 4.04
CA GLY A 108 -15.35 6.21 3.12
C GLY A 108 -16.54 6.82 3.86
N SER A 109 -17.76 6.39 3.52
CA SER A 109 -18.99 6.80 4.22
C SER A 109 -19.13 6.24 5.65
N GLY A 110 -18.27 5.29 6.06
CA GLY A 110 -18.40 4.56 7.33
C GLY A 110 -19.22 3.28 7.24
N TYR A 111 -19.39 2.73 6.03
CA TYR A 111 -20.18 1.51 5.80
C TYR A 111 -19.81 0.37 6.76
N PHE A 112 -18.51 0.08 6.92
CA PHE A 112 -18.06 -0.91 7.89
C PHE A 112 -17.99 -0.34 9.31
N SER A 113 -17.52 0.89 9.47
CA SER A 113 -17.43 1.57 10.77
C SER A 113 -18.70 1.47 11.62
N PHE A 114 -19.88 1.75 11.06
CA PHE A 114 -21.14 1.68 11.81
C PHE A 114 -21.63 0.25 12.06
N ARG A 115 -21.23 -0.72 11.24
CA ARG A 115 -21.50 -2.14 11.52
C ARG A 115 -20.62 -2.62 12.67
N LEU A 116 -19.33 -2.29 12.63
CA LEU A 116 -18.35 -2.61 13.67
C LEU A 116 -18.78 -2.02 15.03
N SER A 117 -19.27 -0.77 15.04
CA SER A 117 -19.63 -0.07 16.27
C SER A 117 -20.64 -0.85 17.14
N SER A 118 -21.59 -1.53 16.51
CA SER A 118 -22.61 -2.34 17.20
C SER A 118 -22.05 -3.56 17.93
N TYR A 119 -20.89 -4.08 17.51
CA TYR A 119 -20.20 -5.21 18.15
C TYR A 119 -19.24 -4.76 19.27
N LEU A 120 -18.97 -3.47 19.38
CA LEU A 120 -17.94 -2.89 20.26
C LEU A 120 -18.52 -1.93 21.31
N PRO A 121 -19.53 -2.34 22.12
CA PRO A 121 -20.20 -1.43 23.06
C PRO A 121 -19.28 -0.88 24.16
N GLN A 122 -18.14 -1.53 24.41
CA GLN A 122 -17.10 -1.09 25.36
C GLN A 122 -15.76 -0.81 24.65
N GLY A 123 -15.75 -0.93 23.32
CA GLY A 123 -14.59 -0.75 22.47
C GLY A 123 -14.66 0.57 21.70
N LYS A 124 -13.91 0.64 20.61
CA LYS A 124 -13.84 1.85 19.77
C LYS A 124 -13.62 1.48 18.31
N VAL A 125 -14.21 2.25 17.41
CA VAL A 125 -13.91 2.25 15.98
C VAL A 125 -13.21 3.56 15.62
N PHE A 126 -11.98 3.49 15.12
CA PHE A 126 -11.34 4.60 14.42
C PHE A 126 -11.70 4.51 12.94
N ALA A 127 -12.49 5.45 12.43
CA ALA A 127 -12.89 5.50 11.03
C ALA A 127 -11.94 6.45 10.28
N VAL A 128 -10.95 5.91 9.59
CA VAL A 128 -9.87 6.68 8.97
C VAL A 128 -10.11 6.83 7.49
N ASP A 129 -10.08 8.07 6.99
CA ASP A 129 -10.07 8.38 5.56
C ASP A 129 -9.12 9.55 5.27
N VAL A 130 -8.61 9.63 4.05
CA VAL A 130 -7.71 10.71 3.60
C VAL A 130 -8.46 11.89 3.02
N GLN A 131 -9.75 11.71 2.67
CA GLN A 131 -10.58 12.73 2.05
C GLN A 131 -11.37 13.50 3.12
N PRO A 132 -11.17 14.81 3.29
CA PRO A 132 -11.93 15.63 4.25
C PRO A 132 -13.46 15.50 4.08
N GLU A 133 -13.94 15.37 2.85
CA GLU A 133 -15.36 15.22 2.54
C GLU A 133 -15.93 13.89 3.06
N MET A 134 -15.14 12.81 3.08
CA MET A 134 -15.55 11.55 3.72
C MET A 134 -15.63 11.70 5.24
N ILE A 135 -14.71 12.47 5.84
CA ILE A 135 -14.75 12.78 7.27
C ILE A 135 -16.00 13.60 7.63
N GLU A 136 -16.43 14.53 6.78
CA GLU A 136 -17.69 15.25 6.96
C GLU A 136 -18.91 14.30 6.93
N ILE A 137 -18.96 13.39 5.94
CA ILE A 137 -20.00 12.36 5.83
C ILE A 137 -20.02 11.46 7.08
N LEU A 138 -18.86 10.98 7.51
CA LEU A 138 -18.70 10.15 8.70
C LEU A 138 -19.21 10.85 9.96
N ASN A 139 -18.87 12.12 10.16
CA ASN A 139 -19.34 12.89 11.30
C ASN A 139 -20.86 13.08 11.29
N PHE A 140 -21.45 13.35 10.13
CA PHE A 140 -22.90 13.44 9.97
C PHE A 140 -23.58 12.11 10.30
N LEU A 141 -23.14 11.01 9.68
CA LEU A 141 -23.73 9.69 9.89
C LEU A 141 -23.49 9.16 11.30
N LYS A 142 -22.38 9.52 11.95
CA LYS A 142 -22.14 9.20 13.36
C LYS A 142 -23.25 9.77 14.25
N GLN A 143 -23.64 11.03 14.03
CA GLN A 143 -24.71 11.68 14.81
C GLN A 143 -26.06 11.01 14.54
N GLU A 144 -26.39 10.77 13.28
CA GLU A 144 -27.64 10.11 12.88
C GLU A 144 -27.78 8.70 13.49
N ASN A 145 -26.68 7.93 13.49
CA ASN A 145 -26.66 6.57 14.05
C ASN A 145 -26.45 6.53 15.57
N ARG A 146 -26.19 7.67 16.23
CA ARG A 146 -25.82 7.77 17.66
C ARG A 146 -24.65 6.84 18.02
N ALA A 147 -23.68 6.74 17.12
CA ALA A 147 -22.55 5.82 17.24
C ALA A 147 -21.38 6.48 17.99
N GLU A 148 -21.55 6.69 19.30
CA GLU A 148 -20.58 7.46 20.13
C GLU A 148 -19.18 6.82 20.17
N ASN A 149 -19.09 5.50 19.99
CA ASN A 149 -17.84 4.75 19.95
C ASN A 149 -17.14 4.78 18.59
N VAL A 150 -17.67 5.51 17.59
CA VAL A 150 -16.99 5.75 16.31
C VAL A 150 -16.29 7.11 16.36
N GLU A 151 -15.01 7.13 16.00
CA GLU A 151 -14.16 8.31 15.96
C GLU A 151 -13.60 8.50 14.54
N PRO A 152 -14.17 9.45 13.76
CA PRO A 152 -13.61 9.82 12.47
C PRO A 152 -12.23 10.47 12.62
N ILE A 153 -11.26 10.04 11.80
CA ILE A 153 -9.89 10.57 11.81
C ILE A 153 -9.50 10.90 10.37
N LEU A 154 -9.09 12.16 10.15
CA LEU A 154 -8.47 12.56 8.89
C LEU A 154 -7.01 12.07 8.87
N GLY A 155 -6.76 11.05 8.07
CA GLY A 155 -5.42 10.56 7.76
C GLY A 155 -4.74 11.38 6.67
N SER A 156 -3.53 10.96 6.31
CA SER A 156 -2.82 11.37 5.11
C SER A 156 -2.51 10.15 4.24
N GLU A 157 -1.93 10.33 3.06
CA GLU A 157 -1.57 9.20 2.19
C GLU A 157 -0.50 8.28 2.79
N THR A 158 0.20 8.71 3.84
CA THR A 158 1.33 7.99 4.48
C THR A 158 1.11 7.67 5.95
N ASP A 159 0.10 8.26 6.61
CA ASP A 159 -0.12 8.15 8.05
C ASP A 159 -1.62 8.15 8.38
N PRO A 160 -2.16 7.09 9.03
CA PRO A 160 -3.55 7.04 9.45
C PRO A 160 -3.85 7.89 10.70
N HIS A 161 -2.82 8.51 11.30
CA HIS A 161 -2.87 9.29 12.54
C HIS A 161 -3.46 8.52 13.72
N LEU A 162 -3.20 7.21 13.76
CA LEU A 162 -3.67 6.33 14.82
C LEU A 162 -2.71 6.34 16.03
N PRO A 163 -3.23 6.20 17.25
CA PRO A 163 -2.37 6.08 18.43
C PRO A 163 -1.58 4.76 18.43
N ALA A 164 -0.28 4.85 18.73
CA ALA A 164 0.63 3.71 18.78
C ALA A 164 0.22 2.65 19.81
N ASN A 165 0.33 1.36 19.46
CA ASN A 165 0.03 0.20 20.33
C ASN A 165 -1.37 0.22 20.98
N ARG A 166 -2.39 0.69 20.26
CA ARG A 166 -3.76 0.77 20.78
C ARG A 166 -4.79 -0.03 20.01
N VAL A 167 -4.50 -0.40 18.77
CA VAL A 167 -5.44 -1.05 17.86
C VAL A 167 -5.30 -2.58 17.96
N ASP A 168 -6.41 -3.27 18.13
CA ASP A 168 -6.50 -4.74 18.16
C ASP A 168 -6.63 -5.32 16.74
N LEU A 169 -7.36 -4.62 15.87
CA LEU A 169 -7.57 -5.01 14.47
C LEU A 169 -7.62 -3.78 13.55
N ALA A 170 -6.85 -3.80 12.47
CA ALA A 170 -6.99 -2.86 11.34
C ALA A 170 -7.69 -3.57 10.18
N LEU A 171 -8.85 -3.06 9.77
CA LEU A 171 -9.65 -3.54 8.65
C LEU A 171 -9.43 -2.62 7.45
N MET A 172 -9.23 -3.21 6.28
CA MET A 172 -9.24 -2.52 4.99
C MET A 172 -10.18 -3.29 4.06
N VAL A 173 -11.27 -2.65 3.61
CA VAL A 173 -12.21 -3.26 2.66
C VAL A 173 -12.18 -2.47 1.36
N ASP A 174 -11.70 -3.10 0.29
CA ASP A 174 -11.55 -2.52 -1.05
C ASP A 174 -10.83 -1.16 -1.04
N ALA A 175 -9.77 -1.03 -0.24
CA ALA A 175 -9.06 0.24 -0.03
C ALA A 175 -7.54 0.14 -0.27
N TYR A 176 -6.92 -1.01 0.02
CA TYR A 176 -5.46 -1.12 0.03
C TYR A 176 -4.84 -0.96 -1.36
N HIS A 177 -5.58 -1.35 -2.39
CA HIS A 177 -5.13 -1.21 -3.78
C HIS A 177 -4.95 0.25 -4.23
N GLU A 178 -5.60 1.20 -3.55
CA GLU A 178 -5.55 2.65 -3.84
C GLU A 178 -4.46 3.41 -3.04
N PHE A 179 -3.76 2.75 -2.10
CA PHE A 179 -2.76 3.44 -1.29
C PHE A 179 -1.59 3.92 -2.14
N ALA A 180 -1.41 5.24 -2.24
CA ALA A 180 -0.30 5.85 -2.98
C ALA A 180 1.07 5.54 -2.34
N TYR A 181 1.11 5.34 -1.02
CA TYR A 181 2.32 5.02 -0.26
C TYR A 181 2.08 3.82 0.68
N PRO A 182 1.88 2.59 0.15
CA PRO A 182 1.56 1.43 0.96
C PRO A 182 2.64 1.08 1.99
N GLN A 183 3.92 1.33 1.70
CA GLN A 183 4.99 1.03 2.66
C GLN A 183 4.86 1.91 3.91
N GLU A 184 4.77 3.22 3.72
CA GLU A 184 4.69 4.22 4.79
C GLU A 184 3.39 4.06 5.60
N MET A 185 2.25 3.96 4.90
CA MET A 185 0.95 3.75 5.53
C MET A 185 0.93 2.46 6.38
N MET A 186 1.44 1.35 5.83
CA MET A 186 1.48 0.09 6.59
C MET A 186 2.45 0.11 7.76
N GLN A 187 3.56 0.85 7.68
CA GLN A 187 4.46 1.04 8.83
C GLN A 187 3.72 1.71 9.99
N GLN A 188 2.93 2.75 9.72
CA GLN A 188 2.15 3.42 10.76
C GLN A 188 0.99 2.57 11.28
N ILE A 189 0.30 1.83 10.41
CA ILE A 189 -0.72 0.85 10.83
C ILE A 189 -0.11 -0.20 11.76
N VAL A 190 1.05 -0.77 11.41
CA VAL A 190 1.76 -1.75 12.24
C VAL A 190 2.21 -1.13 13.56
N ALA A 191 2.62 0.14 13.58
CA ALA A 191 2.97 0.84 14.82
C ALA A 191 1.74 1.07 15.73
N ALA A 192 0.57 1.32 15.13
CA ALA A 192 -0.70 1.47 15.84
C ALA A 192 -1.23 0.16 16.45
N LEU A 193 -0.95 -0.99 15.82
CA LEU A 193 -1.36 -2.29 16.32
C LEU A 193 -0.67 -2.65 17.64
N ARG A 194 -1.42 -3.25 18.58
CA ARG A 194 -0.84 -3.94 19.74
C ARG A 194 -0.01 -5.15 19.29
N PRO A 195 0.98 -5.61 20.09
CA PRO A 195 1.59 -6.91 19.89
C PRO A 195 0.53 -8.00 19.74
N GLY A 196 0.64 -8.84 18.71
CA GLY A 196 -0.37 -9.86 18.38
C GLY A 196 -1.64 -9.34 17.70
N GLY A 197 -1.79 -8.02 17.50
CA GLY A 197 -2.89 -7.39 16.77
C GLY A 197 -2.93 -7.81 15.30
N ARG A 198 -4.08 -7.64 14.65
CA ARG A 198 -4.34 -8.20 13.31
C ARG A 198 -4.55 -7.12 12.25
N VAL A 199 -4.14 -7.41 11.03
CA VAL A 199 -4.59 -6.71 9.82
C VAL A 199 -5.50 -7.66 9.05
N VAL A 200 -6.68 -7.18 8.66
CA VAL A 200 -7.61 -7.92 7.80
C VAL A 200 -7.85 -7.12 6.53
N LEU A 201 -7.55 -7.74 5.40
CA LEU A 201 -7.85 -7.19 4.07
C LEU A 201 -9.02 -7.93 3.47
N VAL A 202 -10.02 -7.20 3.02
CA VAL A 202 -11.12 -7.69 2.19
C VAL A 202 -10.97 -7.06 0.81
N GLU A 203 -10.56 -7.84 -0.17
CA GLU A 203 -10.19 -7.34 -1.50
C GLU A 203 -10.79 -8.20 -2.59
N TYR A 204 -11.28 -7.56 -3.66
CA TYR A 204 -11.81 -8.27 -4.82
C TYR A 204 -10.79 -9.23 -5.44
N ARG A 205 -11.29 -10.39 -5.89
CA ARG A 205 -10.45 -11.49 -6.38
C ARG A 205 -9.76 -11.11 -7.70
N GLY A 206 -8.47 -10.76 -7.64
CA GLY A 206 -7.65 -10.47 -8.82
C GLY A 206 -7.47 -11.68 -9.75
N GLU A 207 -7.54 -12.89 -9.21
CA GLU A 207 -7.44 -14.16 -9.93
C GLU A 207 -8.70 -14.46 -10.75
N ASN A 208 -9.83 -13.82 -10.45
CA ASN A 208 -11.09 -14.04 -11.14
C ASN A 208 -11.38 -12.92 -12.14
N PRO A 209 -11.26 -13.18 -13.46
CA PRO A 209 -11.57 -12.18 -14.48
C PRO A 209 -13.07 -11.84 -14.57
N PHE A 210 -13.95 -12.69 -14.02
CA PHE A 210 -15.40 -12.50 -14.07
C PHE A 210 -15.96 -11.62 -12.94
N VAL A 211 -15.14 -11.22 -11.96
CA VAL A 211 -15.54 -10.20 -10.98
C VAL A 211 -15.65 -8.86 -11.71
N PRO A 212 -16.83 -8.21 -11.75
CA PRO A 212 -17.12 -7.05 -12.59
C PRO A 212 -16.57 -5.74 -12.00
N ILE A 213 -15.28 -5.76 -11.64
CA ILE A 213 -14.53 -4.67 -11.04
C ILE A 213 -13.26 -4.45 -11.86
N LYS A 214 -12.85 -3.18 -11.99
CA LYS A 214 -11.64 -2.78 -12.72
C LYS A 214 -10.43 -3.57 -12.26
N ALA A 215 -9.55 -3.96 -13.19
CA ALA A 215 -8.43 -4.86 -12.89
C ALA A 215 -7.50 -4.35 -11.77
N LEU A 216 -7.21 -3.04 -11.73
CA LEU A 216 -6.37 -2.44 -10.68
C LEU A 216 -7.07 -2.31 -9.32
N HIS A 217 -8.40 -2.40 -9.28
CA HIS A 217 -9.19 -2.38 -8.04
C HIS A 217 -9.47 -3.79 -7.51
N LYS A 218 -8.65 -4.75 -7.93
CA LYS A 218 -8.65 -6.13 -7.47
C LYS A 218 -7.25 -6.50 -7.07
N MET A 219 -7.12 -7.40 -6.10
CA MET A 219 -5.81 -7.89 -5.68
C MET A 219 -5.79 -9.41 -5.66
N THR A 220 -4.67 -9.96 -6.13
CA THR A 220 -4.36 -11.38 -5.94
C THR A 220 -3.86 -11.62 -4.52
N GLN A 221 -4.12 -12.80 -3.97
CA GLN A 221 -3.56 -13.19 -2.68
C GLN A 221 -2.03 -13.15 -2.70
N ARG A 222 -1.41 -13.45 -3.86
CA ARG A 222 0.05 -13.38 -4.03
C ARG A 222 0.57 -11.95 -3.83
N GLN A 223 -0.10 -10.95 -4.39
CA GLN A 223 0.28 -9.54 -4.22
C GLN A 223 0.13 -9.14 -2.75
N VAL A 224 -1.04 -9.38 -2.15
CA VAL A 224 -1.30 -8.99 -0.75
C VAL A 224 -0.33 -9.68 0.20
N ARG A 225 -0.09 -10.99 0.06
CA ARG A 225 0.86 -11.71 0.92
C ARG A 225 2.29 -11.20 0.78
N LYS A 226 2.71 -10.82 -0.43
CA LYS A 226 4.04 -10.22 -0.65
C LYS A 226 4.15 -8.87 0.06
N GLU A 227 3.16 -8.01 -0.11
CA GLU A 227 3.17 -6.64 0.41
C GLU A 227 3.00 -6.59 1.93
N MET A 228 2.11 -7.40 2.50
CA MET A 228 1.96 -7.52 3.96
C MET A 228 3.19 -8.15 4.62
N GLY A 229 3.82 -9.13 3.96
CA GLY A 229 5.08 -9.71 4.43
C GLY A 229 6.22 -8.67 4.46
N ALA A 230 6.29 -7.78 3.46
CA ALA A 230 7.24 -6.67 3.44
C ALA A 230 6.97 -5.64 4.56
N ALA A 231 5.74 -5.52 5.03
CA ALA A 231 5.37 -4.72 6.20
C ALA A 231 5.65 -5.43 7.55
N GLY A 232 6.24 -6.64 7.55
CA GLY A 232 6.57 -7.40 8.76
C GLY A 232 5.40 -8.17 9.37
N LEU A 233 4.28 -8.30 8.66
CA LEU A 233 3.12 -9.06 9.11
C LEU A 233 3.19 -10.54 8.72
N ILE A 234 2.70 -11.41 9.59
CA ILE A 234 2.67 -12.86 9.37
C ILE A 234 1.28 -13.26 8.86
N TRP A 235 1.22 -13.83 7.66
CA TRP A 235 -0.02 -14.40 7.12
C TRP A 235 -0.53 -15.54 8.01
N GLN A 236 -1.81 -15.47 8.38
CA GLN A 236 -2.48 -16.50 9.17
C GLN A 236 -3.33 -17.39 8.27
N GLU A 237 -4.30 -16.80 7.58
CA GLU A 237 -5.23 -17.54 6.74
C GLU A 237 -5.88 -16.67 5.66
N THR A 238 -6.61 -17.34 4.76
CA THR A 238 -7.51 -16.69 3.81
C THR A 238 -8.84 -17.42 3.81
N GLN A 239 -9.90 -16.72 4.18
CA GLN A 239 -11.26 -17.25 4.21
C GLN A 239 -11.95 -16.96 2.87
N ASN A 240 -12.58 -17.99 2.29
CA ASN A 240 -13.12 -17.95 0.93
C ASN A 240 -14.65 -18.06 0.88
N PHE A 241 -15.35 -17.63 1.94
CA PHE A 241 -16.82 -17.67 1.97
C PHE A 241 -17.48 -16.51 1.21
N LEU A 242 -16.73 -15.45 0.89
CA LEU A 242 -17.26 -14.28 0.17
C LEU A 242 -17.39 -14.55 -1.33
N PRO A 243 -18.48 -14.08 -1.98
CA PRO A 243 -18.73 -14.33 -3.40
C PRO A 243 -17.65 -13.76 -4.33
N GLN A 244 -17.20 -12.53 -4.07
CA GLN A 244 -16.33 -11.79 -5.00
C GLN A 244 -14.97 -11.39 -4.42
N GLN A 245 -14.79 -11.50 -3.11
CA GLN A 245 -13.61 -11.01 -2.39
C GLN A 245 -12.86 -12.14 -1.68
N HIS A 246 -11.59 -11.90 -1.38
CA HIS A 246 -10.84 -12.62 -0.36
C HIS A 246 -11.03 -11.92 0.98
N LEU A 247 -11.09 -12.68 2.08
CA LEU A 247 -10.84 -12.15 3.42
C LEU A 247 -9.50 -12.74 3.89
N MET A 248 -8.47 -11.90 3.99
CA MET A 248 -7.11 -12.32 4.34
C MET A 248 -6.72 -11.76 5.70
N ILE A 249 -6.22 -12.63 6.58
CA ILE A 249 -5.86 -12.27 7.95
C ILE A 249 -4.35 -12.37 8.13
N PHE A 250 -3.78 -11.30 8.67
CA PHE A 250 -2.37 -11.19 9.02
C PHE A 250 -2.22 -10.76 10.47
N GLN A 251 -1.10 -11.11 11.08
CA GLN A 251 -0.82 -10.80 12.49
C GLN A 251 0.50 -10.05 12.63
N LYS A 252 0.50 -9.03 13.48
CA LYS A 252 1.73 -8.40 13.98
C LYS A 252 2.40 -9.35 14.98
N PRO A 253 3.70 -9.69 14.81
CA PRO A 253 4.43 -10.47 15.80
C PRO A 253 4.31 -9.87 17.21
N ALA A 254 4.31 -10.74 18.23
CA ALA A 254 4.27 -10.33 19.63
C ALA A 254 5.58 -9.66 20.08
#